data_AF-E3ZPQ8-F1
#
_entry.id   AF-E3ZPQ8-F1
#
_cell.length_a   1.000
_cell.length_b   1.000
_cell.length_c   1.000
_cell.angle_alpha   90.00
_cell.angle_beta   90.00
_cell.angle_gamma   90.00
#
_symmetry.space_group_name_H-M   'P 1'
#
loop_
_entity.id
_entity.type
_entity.pdbx_description
1 polymer ?
#
loop_
_entity_poly.entity_id
_entity_poly.type
_entity_poly.pdbx_seq_one_letter_code
_entity_poly.pdbx_strand_id
1 'polypeptide(L)'
;MRFKEGDKVEFVWLGKLTQGVVTEIRENNHGISYQIEHGEKGETILITRKGLIAPAQVLKVPQFVADWISHCKQKVYDLFLSMDYEDSDMSYEMYNWLTFSDENQEIFARAWLDGYEVEKEPLYYVKFVDANNGNKCYLNVRSDGCKSLNNSVQNDIFKTQFTEAEIKEMDERYWQFAVPVRDLKGEDNE
;
A
#
# COMPACT_ATOMS: atom_id res chain seq x y z
N MET A 1 -9.82 -21.15 -9.54
CA MET A 1 -8.94 -19.96 -9.54
C MET A 1 -8.26 -19.82 -10.89
N ARG A 2 -8.51 -18.72 -11.60
CA ARG A 2 -7.77 -18.30 -12.81
C ARG A 2 -6.95 -17.08 -12.39
N PHE A 3 -5.66 -17.09 -12.65
CA PHE A 3 -4.79 -15.95 -12.38
C PHE A 3 -4.85 -14.97 -13.55
N LYS A 4 -4.51 -13.71 -13.29
CA LYS A 4 -4.39 -12.62 -14.25
C LYS A 4 -2.93 -12.21 -14.38
N GLU A 5 -2.60 -11.54 -15.47
CA GLU A 5 -1.32 -10.85 -15.60
C GLU A 5 -1.17 -9.83 -14.47
N GLY A 6 -0.01 -9.80 -13.82
CA GLY A 6 0.28 -9.04 -12.60
C GLY A 6 -0.05 -9.75 -11.30
N ASP A 7 -0.74 -10.89 -11.30
CA ASP A 7 -0.99 -11.64 -10.06
C ASP A 7 0.32 -12.18 -9.48
N LYS A 8 0.53 -11.98 -8.17
CA LYS A 8 1.59 -12.65 -7.42
C LYS A 8 1.18 -14.07 -7.07
N VAL A 9 2.05 -15.02 -7.37
CA VAL A 9 1.78 -16.47 -7.25
C VAL A 9 2.94 -17.18 -6.58
N GLU A 10 2.61 -18.26 -5.89
CA GLU A 10 3.59 -19.20 -5.33
C GLU A 10 3.67 -20.47 -6.17
N PHE A 11 4.86 -21.02 -6.30
CA PHE A 11 5.11 -22.28 -6.97
C PHE A 11 6.35 -22.95 -6.39
N VAL A 12 6.48 -24.26 -6.62
CA VAL A 12 7.68 -25.00 -6.19
C VAL A 12 8.69 -24.99 -7.33
N TRP A 13 9.85 -24.38 -7.09
CA TRP A 13 10.97 -24.37 -8.01
C TRP A 13 12.21 -24.99 -7.37
N LEU A 14 12.78 -25.99 -8.04
CA LEU A 14 13.93 -26.76 -7.53
C LEU A 14 13.75 -27.24 -6.07
N GLY A 15 12.51 -27.62 -5.71
CA GLY A 15 12.17 -28.08 -4.37
C GLY A 15 11.99 -26.98 -3.31
N LYS A 16 12.03 -25.69 -3.69
CA LYS A 16 11.78 -24.55 -2.81
C LYS A 16 10.49 -23.84 -3.20
N LEU A 17 9.71 -23.43 -2.20
CA LEU A 17 8.60 -22.51 -2.42
C LEU A 17 9.16 -21.17 -2.90
N THR A 18 8.68 -20.70 -4.04
CA THR A 18 9.17 -19.51 -4.73
C THR A 18 8.00 -18.62 -5.10
N GLN A 19 8.16 -17.32 -4.94
CA GLN A 19 7.19 -16.31 -5.37
C GLN A 19 7.60 -15.72 -6.71
N GLY A 20 6.61 -15.38 -7.52
CA GLY A 20 6.80 -14.67 -8.78
C GLY A 20 5.54 -13.94 -9.23
N VAL A 21 5.66 -13.20 -10.32
CA VAL A 21 4.58 -12.41 -10.92
C VAL A 21 4.20 -13.02 -12.25
N VAL A 22 2.90 -13.22 -12.49
CA VAL A 22 2.41 -13.66 -13.80
C VAL A 22 2.64 -12.56 -14.82
N THR A 23 3.48 -12.80 -15.83
CA THR A 23 3.76 -11.84 -16.91
C THR A 23 3.00 -12.13 -18.19
N GLU A 24 2.59 -13.39 -18.40
CA GLU A 24 1.87 -13.78 -19.61
C GLU A 24 0.98 -14.99 -19.33
N ILE A 25 -0.18 -15.05 -19.99
CA ILE A 25 -1.10 -16.17 -19.92
C ILE A 25 -1.27 -16.76 -21.31
N ARG A 26 -0.97 -18.04 -21.46
CA ARG A 26 -1.11 -18.78 -22.71
C ARG A 26 -2.17 -19.85 -22.56
N GLU A 27 -3.18 -19.81 -23.43
CA GLU A 27 -4.23 -20.83 -23.51
C GLU A 27 -4.08 -21.60 -24.82
N ASN A 28 -4.06 -22.92 -24.71
CA ASN A 28 -4.00 -23.82 -25.86
C ASN A 28 -4.98 -25.00 -25.66
N ASN A 29 -5.10 -25.87 -26.66
CA ASN A 29 -5.99 -27.03 -26.63
C ASN A 29 -5.70 -28.01 -25.47
N HIS A 30 -4.55 -27.89 -24.80
CA HIS A 30 -4.11 -28.76 -23.69
C HIS A 30 -4.24 -28.07 -22.32
N GLY A 31 -4.67 -26.81 -22.25
CA GLY A 31 -4.94 -26.07 -21.03
C GLY A 31 -4.31 -24.67 -20.96
N ILE A 32 -4.31 -24.11 -19.75
CA ILE A 32 -3.76 -22.78 -19.46
C ILE A 32 -2.39 -22.92 -18.79
N SER A 33 -1.39 -22.25 -19.35
CA SER A 33 -0.06 -22.05 -18.78
C SER A 33 0.20 -20.57 -18.50
N TYR A 34 0.97 -20.32 -17.45
CA TYR A 34 1.34 -18.99 -16.98
C TYR A 34 2.85 -18.85 -17.10
N GLN A 35 3.31 -17.77 -17.72
CA GLN A 35 4.69 -17.34 -17.64
C GLN A 35 4.85 -16.50 -16.38
N ILE A 36 5.83 -16.84 -15.55
CA ILE A 36 6.05 -16.24 -14.25
C ILE A 36 7.48 -15.71 -14.21
N GLU A 37 7.63 -14.44 -13.89
CA GLU A 37 8.93 -13.83 -13.61
C GLU A 37 9.22 -13.94 -12.11
N HIS A 38 10.42 -14.37 -11.75
CA HIS A 38 10.84 -14.60 -10.37
C HIS A 38 12.34 -14.31 -10.17
N GLY A 39 12.73 -14.11 -8.91
CA GLY A 39 14.10 -13.82 -8.51
C GLY A 39 14.60 -12.42 -8.88
N GLU A 40 15.73 -11.99 -8.30
CA GLU A 40 16.26 -10.63 -8.46
C GLU A 40 16.75 -10.32 -9.89
N LYS A 41 16.99 -11.34 -10.72
CA LYS A 41 17.50 -11.21 -12.09
C LYS A 41 16.41 -11.28 -13.16
N GLY A 42 15.13 -11.38 -12.78
CA GLY A 42 14.00 -11.47 -13.72
C GLY A 42 13.99 -12.78 -14.51
N GLU A 43 14.22 -13.91 -13.84
CA GLU A 43 14.15 -15.23 -14.49
C GLU A 43 12.70 -15.59 -14.80
N THR A 44 12.43 -16.15 -15.98
CA THR A 44 11.06 -16.52 -16.38
C THR A 44 10.88 -18.03 -16.45
N ILE A 45 9.78 -18.53 -15.90
CA ILE A 45 9.38 -19.94 -15.96
C ILE A 45 7.95 -20.10 -16.48
N LEU A 46 7.70 -21.18 -17.22
CA LEU A 46 6.35 -21.56 -17.67
C LEU A 46 5.77 -22.63 -16.74
N ILE A 47 4.67 -22.32 -16.08
CA ILE A 47 4.00 -23.22 -15.12
C ILE A 47 2.54 -23.40 -15.50
N THR A 48 2.07 -24.65 -15.46
CA THR A 48 0.66 -24.95 -15.68
C THR A 48 -0.17 -24.56 -14.46
N ARG A 49 -1.47 -24.33 -14.64
CA ARG A 49 -2.39 -24.01 -13.52
C ARG A 49 -2.25 -24.90 -12.28
N LYS A 50 -1.90 -26.19 -12.45
CA LYS A 50 -1.75 -27.15 -11.35
C LYS A 50 -0.48 -26.96 -10.52
N GLY A 51 0.55 -26.32 -11.08
CA GLY A 51 1.81 -26.04 -10.40
C GLY A 51 1.81 -24.72 -9.62
N LEU A 52 0.74 -23.94 -9.74
CA LEU A 52 0.54 -22.70 -8.99
C LEU A 52 -0.24 -22.97 -7.71
N ILE A 53 0.31 -22.49 -6.61
CA ILE A 53 -0.36 -22.41 -5.31
C ILE A 53 -1.19 -21.12 -5.30
N ALA A 54 -2.20 -21.05 -4.41
CA ALA A 54 -3.05 -19.87 -4.22
C ALA A 54 -2.20 -18.57 -4.22
N PRO A 55 -2.76 -17.43 -4.67
CA PRO A 55 -1.99 -16.20 -4.81
C PRO A 55 -1.25 -15.90 -3.52
N ALA A 56 0.03 -15.58 -3.65
CA ALA A 56 0.83 -15.13 -2.52
C ALA A 56 0.05 -13.99 -1.89
N GLN A 57 -0.41 -14.16 -0.65
CA GLN A 57 -1.06 -13.05 0.03
C GLN A 57 0.01 -11.99 0.22
N VAL A 58 -0.12 -10.91 -0.54
CA VAL A 58 0.82 -9.82 -0.41
C VAL A 58 0.52 -9.17 0.92
N LEU A 59 1.45 -9.34 1.85
CA LEU A 59 1.36 -8.76 3.15
C LEU A 59 1.37 -7.24 3.00
N LYS A 60 0.37 -6.60 3.61
CA LYS A 60 0.28 -5.14 3.63
C LYS A 60 0.75 -4.64 4.98
N VAL A 61 1.61 -3.63 4.96
CA VAL A 61 2.10 -2.96 6.17
C VAL A 61 1.86 -1.46 6.08
N PRO A 62 1.62 -0.77 7.20
CA PRO A 62 1.55 0.68 7.23
C PRO A 62 2.82 1.36 6.70
N GLN A 63 2.71 2.61 6.23
CA GLN A 63 3.84 3.36 5.69
C GLN A 63 4.98 3.52 6.70
N PHE A 64 4.70 3.84 7.97
CA PHE A 64 5.73 3.97 8.99
C PHE A 64 6.52 2.66 9.24
N VAL A 65 5.87 1.49 9.07
CA VAL A 65 6.53 0.18 9.14
C VAL A 65 7.46 -0.03 7.95
N ALA A 66 7.00 0.33 6.75
CA ALA A 66 7.81 0.27 5.53
C ALA A 66 9.05 1.17 5.61
N ASP A 67 8.87 2.38 6.16
CA ASP A 67 9.94 3.35 6.37
C ASP A 67 10.97 2.81 7.38
N TRP A 68 10.50 2.18 8.46
CA TRP A 68 11.37 1.52 9.44
C TRP A 68 12.16 0.35 8.84
N ILE A 69 11.51 -0.56 8.10
CA ILE A 69 12.21 -1.67 7.41
C ILE A 69 13.29 -1.11 6.48
N SER A 70 12.96 -0.08 5.70
CA SER A 70 13.91 0.57 4.78
C SER A 70 15.09 1.18 5.52
N HIS A 71 14.84 1.86 6.66
CA HIS A 71 15.88 2.40 7.53
C HIS A 71 16.82 1.31 8.07
N CYS A 72 16.26 0.24 8.65
CA CYS A 72 17.03 -0.88 9.18
C CYS A 72 17.91 -1.54 8.11
N LYS A 73 17.38 -1.74 6.89
CA LYS A 73 18.17 -2.30 5.77
C LYS A 73 19.32 -1.37 5.37
N GLN A 74 19.11 -0.05 5.37
CA GLN A 74 20.18 0.92 5.11
C GLN A 74 21.27 0.92 6.20
N LYS A 75 20.88 0.69 7.46
CA LYS A 75 21.82 0.51 8.58
C LYS A 75 22.45 -0.89 8.64
N VAL A 76 22.10 -1.79 7.72
CA VAL A 76 22.58 -3.17 7.65
C VAL A 76 22.20 -3.97 8.92
N TYR A 77 21.03 -3.68 9.48
CA TYR A 77 20.49 -4.47 10.57
C TYR A 77 20.01 -5.82 10.05
N ASP A 78 20.14 -6.85 10.90
CA ASP A 78 19.42 -8.09 10.71
C ASP A 78 18.02 -8.01 11.33
N LEU A 79 17.23 -9.08 11.17
CA LEU A 79 15.86 -9.11 11.68
C LEU A 79 15.82 -8.92 13.21
N PHE A 80 16.78 -9.49 13.94
CA PHE A 80 16.82 -9.39 15.39
C PHE A 80 17.05 -7.95 15.84
N LEU A 81 18.03 -7.27 15.24
CA LEU A 81 18.32 -5.86 15.54
C LEU A 81 17.17 -4.93 15.11
N SER A 82 16.48 -5.23 14.01
CA SER A 82 15.34 -4.40 13.54
C SER A 82 14.12 -4.43 14.47
N MET A 83 14.09 -5.38 15.41
CA MET A 83 13.05 -5.53 16.43
C MET A 83 13.57 -5.21 17.85
N ASP A 84 14.75 -4.60 17.95
CA ASP A 84 15.28 -4.13 19.23
C ASP A 84 14.51 -2.89 19.71
N TYR A 85 13.71 -3.07 20.76
CA TYR A 85 12.87 -2.02 21.34
C TYR A 85 13.68 -0.89 21.99
N GLU A 86 14.97 -1.09 22.24
CA GLU A 86 15.86 -0.07 22.80
C GLU A 86 16.55 0.77 21.71
N ASP A 87 16.30 0.50 20.42
CA ASP A 87 16.88 1.28 19.34
C ASP A 87 16.35 2.72 19.35
N SER A 88 17.27 3.68 19.49
CA SER A 88 16.96 5.10 19.60
C SER A 88 16.40 5.72 18.32
N ASP A 89 16.64 5.11 17.16
CA ASP A 89 16.09 5.55 15.88
C ASP A 89 14.64 5.05 15.68
N MET A 90 14.16 4.11 16.50
CA MET A 90 12.77 3.61 16.45
C MET A 90 11.79 4.69 16.93
N SER A 91 10.81 5.02 16.09
CA SER A 91 9.76 5.96 16.47
C SER A 91 8.83 5.35 17.54
N TYR A 92 8.21 6.21 18.37
CA TYR A 92 7.21 5.76 19.33
C TYR A 92 6.04 5.02 18.65
N GLU A 93 5.66 5.45 17.44
CA GLU A 93 4.62 4.79 16.64
C GLU A 93 5.02 3.36 16.25
N MET A 94 6.26 3.17 15.79
CA MET A 94 6.78 1.85 15.44
C MET A 94 6.89 0.95 16.67
N TYR A 95 7.45 1.46 17.77
CA TYR A 95 7.53 0.75 19.04
C TYR A 95 6.14 0.30 19.52
N ASN A 96 5.18 1.23 19.54
CA ASN A 96 3.83 0.94 19.98
C ASN A 96 3.16 -0.09 19.06
N TRP A 97 3.35 0.01 17.74
CA TRP A 97 2.80 -0.96 16.80
C TRP A 97 3.39 -2.37 16.99
N LEU A 98 4.71 -2.51 17.10
CA LEU A 98 5.36 -3.81 17.33
C LEU A 98 4.94 -4.46 18.66
N THR A 99 4.80 -3.67 19.72
CA THR A 99 4.48 -4.16 21.06
C THR A 99 2.99 -4.34 21.31
N PHE A 100 2.12 -3.83 20.42
CA PHE A 100 0.67 -3.93 20.56
C PHE A 100 0.15 -5.37 20.47
N SER A 101 0.77 -6.22 19.64
CA SER A 101 0.36 -7.61 19.43
C SER A 101 1.51 -8.47 18.90
N ASP A 102 1.57 -9.73 19.31
CA ASP A 102 2.49 -10.73 18.74
C ASP A 102 2.25 -10.93 17.24
N GLU A 103 1.02 -10.72 16.76
CA GLU A 103 0.71 -10.77 15.32
C GLU A 103 1.46 -9.68 14.53
N ASN A 104 1.66 -8.49 15.10
CA ASN A 104 2.41 -7.42 14.42
C ASN A 104 3.89 -7.76 14.29
N GLN A 105 4.45 -8.50 15.24
CA GLN A 105 5.81 -9.02 15.15
C GLN A 105 5.93 -10.07 14.03
N GLU A 106 4.95 -10.97 13.90
CA GLU A 106 4.90 -11.92 12.79
C GLU A 106 4.74 -11.23 11.43
N ILE A 107 3.87 -10.22 11.35
CA ILE A 107 3.69 -9.40 10.15
C ILE A 107 5.01 -8.72 9.80
N PHE A 108 5.68 -8.11 10.78
CA PHE A 108 6.97 -7.45 10.56
C PHE A 108 8.02 -8.44 10.03
N ALA A 109 8.17 -9.60 10.66
CA ALA A 109 9.12 -10.63 10.26
C ALA A 109 8.84 -11.16 8.85
N ARG A 110 7.57 -11.38 8.49
CA ARG A 110 7.17 -11.77 7.13
C ARG A 110 7.43 -10.66 6.13
N ALA A 111 7.10 -9.42 6.45
CA ALA A 111 7.42 -8.27 5.59
C ALA A 111 8.92 -8.16 5.32
N TRP A 112 9.74 -8.40 6.33
CA TRP A 112 11.19 -8.39 6.24
C TRP A 112 11.78 -9.49 5.34
N LEU A 113 11.20 -10.70 5.38
CA LEU A 113 11.70 -11.90 4.70
C LEU A 113 11.09 -12.09 3.31
N ASP A 114 9.77 -11.94 3.20
CA ASP A 114 8.96 -12.30 2.03
C ASP A 114 8.62 -11.07 1.18
N GLY A 115 8.91 -9.87 1.70
CA GLY A 115 8.51 -8.60 1.10
C GLY A 115 7.08 -8.20 1.46
N TYR A 116 6.70 -6.98 1.09
CA TYR A 116 5.41 -6.41 1.44
C TYR A 116 4.94 -5.39 0.40
N GLU A 117 3.65 -5.05 0.47
CA GLU A 117 3.10 -3.84 -0.13
C GLU A 117 2.80 -2.82 0.95
N VAL A 118 3.04 -1.55 0.68
CA VAL A 118 2.65 -0.50 1.61
C VAL A 118 1.15 -0.30 1.52
N GLU A 119 0.48 -0.40 2.66
CA GLU A 119 -0.90 0.02 2.79
C GLU A 119 -0.97 1.52 2.55
N LYS A 120 -1.56 1.90 1.41
CA LYS A 120 -1.77 3.31 1.10
C LYS A 120 -2.67 3.92 2.17
N GLU A 121 -2.14 4.90 2.88
CA GLU A 121 -2.90 5.66 3.88
C GLU A 121 -4.24 6.13 3.27
N PRO A 122 -5.35 6.00 4.00
CA PRO A 122 -6.61 6.55 3.57
C PRO A 122 -6.48 8.06 3.34
N LEU A 123 -6.85 8.50 2.15
CA LEU A 123 -6.94 9.91 1.81
C LEU A 123 -8.39 10.38 1.93
N TYR A 124 -8.54 11.63 2.35
CA TYR A 124 -9.81 12.28 2.56
C TYR A 124 -9.84 13.63 1.85
N TYR A 125 -11.02 13.97 1.34
CA TYR A 125 -11.37 15.35 1.02
C TYR A 125 -12.00 15.99 2.26
N VAL A 126 -11.75 17.28 2.53
CA VAL A 126 -12.45 18.02 3.58
C VAL A 126 -13.57 18.83 2.94
N LYS A 127 -14.83 18.39 3.10
CA LYS A 127 -16.01 19.00 2.44
C LYS A 127 -16.75 19.93 3.40
N PHE A 128 -16.64 21.24 3.20
CA PHE A 128 -17.27 22.21 4.11
C PHE A 128 -18.72 22.51 3.75
N VAL A 129 -19.03 22.75 2.47
CA VAL A 129 -20.36 23.16 2.03
C VAL A 129 -20.71 22.60 0.65
N ASP A 130 -22.00 22.47 0.39
CA ASP A 130 -22.56 22.37 -0.96
C ASP A 130 -22.94 23.78 -1.42
N ALA A 131 -22.35 24.23 -2.53
CA ALA A 131 -22.71 25.51 -3.12
C ALA A 131 -24.11 25.42 -3.76
N ASN A 132 -24.82 26.56 -3.80
CA ASN A 132 -26.19 26.64 -4.33
C ASN A 132 -26.33 26.21 -5.80
N ASN A 133 -25.22 26.11 -6.53
CA ASN A 133 -25.16 25.64 -7.91
C ASN A 133 -24.84 24.13 -8.04
N GLY A 134 -24.87 23.39 -6.93
CA GLY A 134 -24.54 21.96 -6.90
C GLY A 134 -23.04 21.65 -6.78
N ASN A 135 -22.16 22.66 -6.81
CA ASN A 135 -20.72 22.43 -6.66
C ASN A 135 -20.38 22.09 -5.21
N LYS A 136 -19.63 21.00 -5.01
CA LYS A 136 -19.09 20.64 -3.70
C LYS A 136 -17.83 21.47 -3.42
N CYS A 137 -17.78 22.13 -2.28
CA CYS A 137 -16.66 22.98 -1.86
C CYS A 137 -15.75 22.22 -0.88
N TYR A 138 -14.63 21.76 -1.40
CA TYR A 138 -13.57 21.07 -0.68
C TYR A 138 -12.41 22.00 -0.34
N LEU A 139 -11.69 21.65 0.73
CA LEU A 139 -10.44 22.30 1.09
C LEU A 139 -9.36 22.04 0.05
N ASN A 140 -8.78 23.13 -0.45
CA ASN A 140 -7.61 23.09 -1.33
C ASN A 140 -6.46 23.84 -0.64
N VAL A 141 -5.27 23.24 -0.65
CA VAL A 141 -4.05 23.82 -0.08
C VAL A 141 -3.03 24.00 -1.20
N ARG A 142 -2.52 25.22 -1.35
CA ARG A 142 -1.43 25.54 -2.27
C ARG A 142 -0.07 25.30 -1.62
N SER A 143 0.96 25.14 -2.43
CA SER A 143 2.35 24.95 -1.98
C SER A 143 2.90 26.04 -1.06
N ASP A 144 2.34 27.25 -1.09
CA ASP A 144 2.68 28.35 -0.18
C ASP A 144 1.82 28.39 1.11
N GLY A 145 1.02 27.35 1.35
CA GLY A 145 0.17 27.21 2.54
C GLY A 145 -1.17 27.95 2.46
N CYS A 146 -1.44 28.67 1.37
CA CYS A 146 -2.73 29.33 1.16
C CYS A 146 -3.86 28.29 1.01
N LYS A 147 -4.94 28.48 1.79
CA LYS A 147 -6.11 27.60 1.84
C LYS A 147 -7.27 28.25 1.11
N SER A 148 -7.96 27.51 0.26
CA SER A 148 -9.16 27.96 -0.45
C SER A 148 -10.21 26.86 -0.52
N LEU A 149 -11.44 27.21 -0.88
CA LEU A 149 -12.52 26.26 -1.12
C LEU A 149 -12.84 26.19 -2.60
N ASN A 150 -12.76 25.00 -3.19
CA ASN A 150 -13.09 24.76 -4.59
C ASN A 150 -13.49 23.29 -4.84
N ASN A 151 -13.58 22.86 -6.09
CA ASN A 151 -13.80 21.46 -6.43
C ASN A 151 -12.67 20.55 -5.91
N SER A 152 -12.92 19.24 -5.93
CA SER A 152 -12.01 18.19 -5.46
C SER A 152 -10.80 17.95 -6.37
N VAL A 153 -10.63 18.71 -7.45
CA VAL A 153 -9.63 18.44 -8.48
C VAL A 153 -8.23 18.80 -7.98
N GLN A 154 -7.41 17.76 -7.80
CA GLN A 154 -5.99 17.91 -7.51
C GLN A 154 -5.21 18.31 -8.77
N ASN A 155 -4.26 19.23 -8.63
CA ASN A 155 -3.33 19.64 -9.68
C ASN A 155 -2.01 20.14 -9.07
N ASP A 156 -1.06 20.53 -9.92
CA ASP A 156 0.29 20.98 -9.48
C ASP A 156 0.28 22.20 -8.55
N ILE A 157 -0.81 22.96 -8.52
CA ILE A 157 -0.97 24.15 -7.69
C ILE A 157 -1.72 23.79 -6.39
N PHE A 158 -2.71 22.91 -6.47
CA PHE A 158 -3.63 22.63 -5.37
C PHE A 158 -3.64 21.15 -4.98
N LYS A 159 -3.27 20.88 -3.72
CA LYS A 159 -3.53 19.62 -3.03
C LYS A 159 -4.96 19.63 -2.48
N THR A 160 -5.74 18.59 -2.76
CA THR A 160 -7.16 18.47 -2.34
C THR A 160 -7.43 17.22 -1.50
N GLN A 161 -6.49 16.28 -1.47
CA GLN A 161 -6.57 15.02 -0.75
C GLN A 161 -5.54 15.02 0.38
N PHE A 162 -5.96 14.67 1.58
CA PHE A 162 -5.13 14.74 2.79
C PHE A 162 -5.23 13.46 3.62
N THR A 163 -4.18 13.14 4.37
CA THR A 163 -4.23 12.09 5.38
C THR A 163 -4.97 12.59 6.63
N GLU A 164 -5.40 11.71 7.51
CA GLU A 164 -6.01 12.11 8.79
C GLU A 164 -5.06 12.99 9.62
N ALA A 165 -3.77 12.64 9.65
CA ALA A 165 -2.75 13.40 10.35
C ALA A 165 -2.62 14.82 9.79
N GLU A 166 -2.55 14.98 8.45
CA GLU A 166 -2.47 16.30 7.82
C GLU A 166 -3.71 17.16 8.11
N ILE A 167 -4.90 16.55 8.12
CA ILE A 167 -6.15 17.26 8.46
C ILE A 167 -6.10 17.75 9.91
N LYS A 168 -5.70 16.89 10.84
CA LYS A 168 -5.62 17.25 12.27
C LYS A 168 -4.53 18.26 12.57
N GLU A 169 -3.40 18.19 11.88
CA GLU A 169 -2.32 19.17 11.97
C GLU A 169 -2.77 20.55 11.49
N MET A 170 -3.58 20.61 10.41
CA MET A 170 -4.18 21.87 9.96
C MET A 170 -5.18 22.42 10.97
N ASP A 171 -6.17 21.60 11.34
CA ASP A 171 -7.18 21.88 12.37
C ASP A 171 -7.96 20.60 12.68
N GLU A 172 -7.88 20.09 13.90
CA GLU A 172 -8.60 18.87 14.33
C GLU A 172 -10.10 18.92 14.03
N ARG A 173 -10.72 20.10 14.04
CA ARG A 173 -12.16 20.28 13.72
C ARG A 173 -12.47 19.95 12.28
N TYR A 174 -11.50 19.94 11.36
CA TYR A 174 -11.74 19.60 9.96
C TYR A 174 -12.04 18.13 9.75
N TRP A 175 -11.65 17.27 10.70
CA TRP A 175 -11.89 15.84 10.62
C TRP A 175 -13.38 15.47 10.51
N GLN A 176 -14.26 16.24 11.15
CA GLN A 176 -15.72 16.01 11.07
C GLN A 176 -16.30 16.20 9.64
N PHE A 177 -15.54 16.86 8.75
CA PHE A 177 -15.91 17.12 7.37
C PHE A 177 -15.15 16.21 6.39
N ALA A 178 -14.39 15.24 6.88
CA ALA A 178 -13.59 14.34 6.07
C ALA A 178 -14.48 13.34 5.31
N VAL A 179 -14.31 13.28 3.99
CA VAL A 179 -14.99 12.35 3.09
C VAL A 179 -13.91 11.49 2.43
N PRO A 180 -13.92 10.16 2.61
CA PRO A 180 -12.87 9.30 2.05
C PRO A 180 -12.89 9.37 0.51
N VAL A 181 -11.71 9.44 -0.09
CA VAL A 181 -11.55 9.59 -1.56
C VAL A 181 -12.15 8.41 -2.35
N ARG A 182 -12.25 7.24 -1.72
CA ARG A 182 -12.79 6.01 -2.34
C ARG A 182 -14.29 6.11 -2.63
N ASP A 183 -15.03 6.93 -1.88
CA ASP A 183 -16.49 7.02 -1.98
C ASP A 183 -16.96 7.91 -3.15
N LEU A 184 -16.07 8.71 -3.75
CA LEU A 184 -16.43 9.65 -4.82
C LEU A 184 -16.12 9.16 -6.24
N LYS A 185 -15.36 8.07 -6.41
CA LYS A 185 -15.05 7.50 -7.74
C LYS A 185 -16.27 6.88 -8.46
N GLY A 186 -17.45 6.87 -7.82
CA GLY A 186 -18.70 6.39 -8.40
C GLY A 186 -19.60 7.48 -8.97
N GLU A 187 -19.26 8.77 -8.88
CA GLU A 187 -20.18 9.87 -9.24
C GLU A 187 -19.81 10.64 -10.52
N ASP A 188 -18.67 10.36 -11.17
CA ASP A 188 -18.21 11.11 -12.37
C ASP A 188 -18.60 10.45 -13.72
N ASN A 189 -19.59 9.56 -13.74
CA ASN A 189 -20.15 8.97 -14.98
C ASN A 189 -21.67 9.16 -15.06
N GLU A 190 -22.17 10.40 -15.05
CA GLU A 190 -23.47 10.78 -15.63
C GLU A 190 -23.39 12.11 -16.37
#